data_AF-A0A452Y2C2-F1
#
_entry.id   AF-A0A452Y2C2-F1
#
_cell.length_a   1.000
_cell.length_b   1.000
_cell.length_c   1.000
_cell.angle_alpha   90.00
_cell.angle_beta   90.00
_cell.angle_gamma   90.00
#
_symmetry.space_group_name_H-M   'P 1'
#
loop_
_entity.id
_entity.type
_entity.pdbx_description
1 polymer ?
#
loop_
_entity_poly.entity_id
_entity_poly.type
_entity_poly.pdbx_seq_one_letter_code
_entity_poly.pdbx_strand_id
1 'polypeptide(L)'
;MNEPVAPGVSLDSLKTYYQQGYNAVRRHSLTAYVIMSNRLSGSSLELVDFASQFNRVVLDMHYYALFDSKFDSYTVQDNIDYVNNFIASEINAINRPDGPLTFVGVNGWLSGR
;
A
#
# COMPACT_ATOMS: atom_id res chain seq x y z
N MET A 1 0.78 -7.40 -9.36
CA MET A 1 0.56 -8.30 -8.21
C MET A 1 -0.38 -7.57 -7.27
N ASN A 2 -1.50 -8.18 -6.90
CA ASN A 2 -2.42 -7.64 -5.90
C ASN A 2 -2.07 -8.26 -4.55
N GLU A 3 -1.99 -7.45 -3.49
CA GLU A 3 -1.93 -7.90 -2.08
C GLU A 3 -0.92 -9.02 -1.77
N PRO A 4 0.38 -8.85 -2.08
CA PRO A 4 1.39 -9.80 -1.59
C PRO A 4 1.36 -9.85 -0.05
N VAL A 5 1.44 -11.03 0.56
CA VAL A 5 1.24 -11.16 2.03
C VAL A 5 2.56 -11.45 2.74
N ALA A 6 2.92 -10.67 3.76
CA ALA A 6 4.05 -10.95 4.63
C ALA A 6 3.68 -11.96 5.74
N PRO A 7 4.62 -12.82 6.19
CA PRO A 7 5.98 -13.00 5.68
C PRO A 7 6.07 -13.94 4.47
N GLY A 8 4.94 -14.47 3.96
CA GLY A 8 4.91 -15.47 2.89
C GLY A 8 5.58 -15.02 1.58
N VAL A 9 5.47 -13.74 1.24
CA VAL A 9 6.23 -13.10 0.16
C VAL A 9 7.36 -12.29 0.79
N SER A 10 8.62 -12.62 0.48
CA SER A 10 9.77 -11.83 0.95
C SER A 10 9.80 -10.45 0.29
N LEU A 11 10.32 -9.44 1.01
CA LEU A 11 10.43 -8.08 0.48
C LEU A 11 11.38 -8.01 -0.72
N ASP A 12 12.50 -8.73 -0.67
CA ASP A 12 13.51 -8.74 -1.73
C ASP A 12 13.00 -9.40 -3.01
N SER A 13 12.27 -10.52 -2.87
CA SER A 13 11.63 -11.17 -4.02
C SER A 13 10.57 -10.26 -4.64
N LEU A 14 9.81 -9.53 -3.81
CA LEU A 14 8.80 -8.59 -4.31
C LEU A 14 9.42 -7.40 -5.05
N LYS A 15 10.47 -6.78 -4.47
CA LYS A 15 11.23 -5.70 -5.14
C LYS A 15 11.79 -6.17 -6.48
N THR A 16 12.36 -7.38 -6.51
CA THR A 16 12.85 -8.01 -7.75
C THR A 16 11.74 -8.16 -8.79
N TYR A 17 10.57 -8.67 -8.38
CA TYR A 17 9.41 -8.82 -9.27
C TYR A 17 8.94 -7.46 -9.82
N TYR A 18 8.83 -6.43 -8.97
CA TYR A 18 8.41 -5.10 -9.39
C TYR A 18 9.40 -4.41 -10.32
N GLN A 19 10.70 -4.56 -10.08
CA GLN A 19 11.74 -4.05 -10.98
C GLN A 19 11.62 -4.68 -12.38
N GLN A 20 11.42 -6.00 -12.44
CA GLN A 20 11.27 -6.72 -13.72
C GLN A 20 10.01 -6.31 -14.45
N GLY A 21 8.88 -6.18 -13.73
CA GLY A 21 7.62 -5.69 -14.27
C GLY A 21 7.72 -4.26 -14.80
N TYR A 22 8.36 -3.37 -14.04
CA TYR A 22 8.63 -1.99 -14.46
C TYR A 22 9.44 -1.94 -15.77
N ASN A 23 10.56 -2.68 -15.82
CA ASN A 23 11.41 -2.75 -17.00
C ASN A 23 10.66 -3.30 -18.21
N ALA A 24 9.80 -4.30 -18.02
CA ALA A 24 8.96 -4.82 -19.08
C ALA A 24 7.99 -3.76 -19.62
N VAL A 25 7.29 -3.04 -18.75
CA VAL A 25 6.38 -1.96 -19.16
C VAL A 25 7.15 -0.86 -19.90
N ARG A 26 8.33 -0.45 -19.42
CA ARG A 26 9.13 0.62 -20.05
C ARG A 26 9.67 0.26 -21.43
N ARG A 27 9.78 -1.02 -21.77
CA ARG A 27 10.07 -1.45 -23.15
C ARG A 27 8.91 -1.22 -24.12
N HIS A 28 7.68 -1.10 -23.64
CA HIS A 28 6.48 -0.97 -24.47
C HIS A 28 5.78 0.39 -24.32
N SER A 29 5.92 1.07 -23.18
CA SER A 29 5.32 2.38 -22.92
C SER A 29 6.16 3.21 -21.95
N LEU A 30 6.49 4.43 -22.39
CA LEU A 30 7.19 5.43 -21.59
C LEU A 30 6.23 6.28 -20.73
N THR A 31 4.91 6.18 -20.97
CA THR A 31 3.90 7.04 -20.35
C THR A 31 2.99 6.32 -19.37
N ALA A 32 2.86 4.99 -19.49
CA ALA A 32 2.05 4.18 -18.58
C ALA A 32 2.59 4.26 -17.14
N TYR A 33 1.69 4.41 -16.18
CA TYR A 33 2.02 4.24 -14.76
C TYR A 33 2.15 2.76 -14.41
N VAL A 34 3.09 2.44 -13.53
CA VAL A 34 3.24 1.10 -12.94
C VAL A 34 2.78 1.16 -11.50
N ILE A 35 1.82 0.31 -11.15
CA ILE A 35 1.24 0.25 -9.80
C ILE A 35 1.92 -0.88 -9.03
N MET A 36 2.40 -0.57 -7.83
CA MET A 36 3.08 -1.50 -6.92
C MET A 36 2.30 -1.57 -5.60
N SER A 37 1.64 -2.71 -5.36
CA SER A 37 0.88 -2.95 -4.13
C SER A 37 1.81 -3.24 -2.96
N ASN A 38 1.57 -2.58 -1.82
CA ASN A 38 2.30 -2.86 -0.58
C ASN A 38 1.94 -4.24 -0.03
N ARG A 39 2.84 -4.86 0.74
CA ARG A 39 2.49 -6.14 1.34
C ARG A 39 1.43 -5.97 2.41
N LEU A 40 0.46 -6.88 2.44
CA LEU A 40 -0.39 -7.08 3.61
C LEU A 40 0.49 -7.52 4.78
N SER A 41 0.23 -6.95 5.96
CA SER A 41 0.98 -7.21 7.20
C SER A 41 2.48 -6.84 7.14
N GLY A 42 2.92 -6.13 6.08
CA GLY A 42 4.23 -5.49 6.00
C GLY A 42 4.20 -4.07 6.54
N SER A 43 5.37 -3.42 6.62
CA SER A 43 5.40 -1.98 6.91
C SER A 43 4.87 -1.20 5.71
N SER A 44 4.14 -0.12 5.93
CA SER A 44 3.71 0.80 4.87
C SER A 44 4.87 1.55 4.19
N LEU A 45 6.03 1.62 4.84
CA LEU A 45 7.19 2.36 4.37
C LEU A 45 8.19 1.50 3.58
N GLU A 46 8.02 0.16 3.58
CA GLU A 46 9.06 -0.78 3.12
C GLU A 46 9.36 -0.73 1.61
N LEU A 47 8.45 -0.12 0.83
CA LEU A 47 8.57 0.09 -0.60
C LEU A 47 8.81 1.55 -1.01
N VAL A 48 8.72 2.52 -0.10
CA VAL A 48 8.80 3.96 -0.44
C VAL A 48 10.12 4.28 -1.14
N ASP A 49 11.24 3.99 -0.49
CA ASP A 49 12.58 4.31 -1.04
C ASP A 49 12.91 3.50 -2.30
N PHE A 50 12.30 2.32 -2.45
CA PHE A 50 12.44 1.52 -3.67
C PHE A 50 11.65 2.14 -4.83
N ALA A 51 10.37 2.48 -4.60
CA ALA A 51 9.49 3.03 -5.61
C ALA A 51 9.93 4.44 -6.07
N SER A 52 10.53 5.24 -5.19
CA SER A 52 11.08 6.57 -5.52
C SER A 52 12.19 6.54 -6.58
N GLN A 53 12.79 5.38 -6.85
CA GLN A 53 13.85 5.24 -7.87
C GLN A 53 13.29 5.20 -9.30
N PHE A 54 11.97 5.15 -9.47
CA PHE A 54 11.33 4.94 -10.75
C PHE A 54 10.41 6.09 -11.15
N ASN A 55 10.47 6.45 -12.43
CA ASN A 55 9.53 7.40 -13.00
C ASN A 55 8.16 6.74 -13.28
N ARG A 56 7.08 7.47 -12.94
CA ARG A 56 5.68 7.07 -13.17
C ARG A 56 5.34 5.75 -12.46
N VAL A 57 5.63 5.69 -11.16
CA VAL A 57 5.20 4.62 -10.27
C VAL A 57 4.19 5.16 -9.27
N VAL A 58 3.22 4.31 -8.92
CA VAL A 58 2.24 4.56 -7.88
C VAL A 58 2.33 3.43 -6.86
N LEU A 59 2.44 3.76 -5.58
CA LEU A 59 2.24 2.81 -4.50
C LEU A 59 0.75 2.63 -4.24
N ASP A 60 0.31 1.38 -4.20
CA ASP A 60 -1.06 1.01 -3.89
C ASP A 60 -1.16 0.45 -2.47
N MET A 61 -1.93 1.14 -1.64
CA MET A 61 -2.07 0.90 -0.21
C MET A 61 -3.46 0.34 0.11
N HIS A 62 -3.49 -0.71 0.91
CA HIS A 62 -4.72 -1.41 1.28
C HIS A 62 -4.90 -1.31 2.80
N TYR A 63 -6.01 -0.71 3.23
CA TYR A 63 -6.34 -0.54 4.65
C TYR A 63 -7.70 -1.14 4.98
N TYR A 64 -7.74 -1.93 6.04
CA TYR A 64 -8.94 -2.62 6.50
C TYR A 64 -9.19 -2.34 7.98
N ALA A 65 -10.46 -2.19 8.33
CA ALA A 65 -10.92 -2.20 9.73
C ALA A 65 -11.96 -3.29 9.98
N LEU A 66 -11.59 -4.53 9.66
CA LEU A 66 -12.49 -5.67 9.86
C LEU A 66 -11.78 -7.01 10.09
N PHE A 67 -10.52 -7.17 9.64
CA PHE A 67 -9.85 -8.47 9.65
C PHE A 67 -8.97 -8.73 10.89
N ASP A 68 -8.94 -7.79 11.84
CA ASP A 68 -8.24 -7.93 13.11
C ASP A 68 -9.28 -7.98 14.23
N SER A 69 -9.11 -8.91 15.19
CA SER A 69 -10.03 -9.11 16.32
C SER A 69 -10.24 -7.86 17.17
N LYS A 70 -9.33 -6.88 17.13
CA LYS A 70 -9.55 -5.60 17.81
C LYS A 70 -10.83 -4.92 17.33
N PHE A 71 -11.17 -5.04 16.04
CA PHE A 71 -12.34 -4.42 15.44
C PHE A 71 -13.67 -5.03 15.90
N ASP A 72 -13.66 -6.25 16.45
CA ASP A 72 -14.86 -6.87 17.04
C ASP A 72 -15.39 -6.09 18.26
N SER A 73 -14.50 -5.31 18.90
CA SER A 73 -14.80 -4.49 20.07
C SER A 73 -14.93 -2.99 19.77
N TYR A 74 -14.64 -2.56 18.53
CA TYR A 74 -14.65 -1.16 18.17
C TYR A 74 -16.08 -0.64 18.02
N THR A 75 -16.36 0.51 18.63
CA THR A 75 -17.56 1.28 18.36
C THR A 75 -17.48 1.94 16.99
N VAL A 76 -18.58 2.57 16.56
CA VAL A 76 -18.56 3.43 15.36
C VAL A 76 -17.52 4.54 15.49
N GLN A 77 -17.39 5.15 16.67
CA GLN A 77 -16.41 6.23 16.89
C GLN A 77 -14.97 5.70 16.83
N ASP A 78 -14.68 4.53 17.41
CA ASP A 78 -13.35 3.93 17.35
C ASP A 78 -12.92 3.64 15.89
N ASN A 79 -13.86 3.22 15.04
CA ASN A 79 -13.59 3.03 13.62
C ASN A 79 -13.30 4.36 12.89
N ILE A 80 -14.05 5.41 13.19
CA ILE A 80 -13.81 6.77 12.65
C ILE A 80 -12.43 7.27 13.09
N ASP A 81 -12.08 7.09 14.36
CA ASP A 81 -10.80 7.51 14.92
C ASP A 81 -9.64 6.70 14.33
N TYR A 82 -9.85 5.41 14.04
CA TYR A 82 -8.86 4.59 13.36
C TYR A 82 -8.55 5.10 11.94
N VAL A 83 -9.57 5.52 11.17
CA VAL A 83 -9.36 6.18 9.87
C VAL A 83 -8.59 7.49 10.04
N ASN A 84 -9.12 8.38 10.86
CA ASN A 84 -8.66 9.76 10.95
C ASN A 84 -7.28 9.91 11.58
N ASN A 85 -6.90 8.95 12.44
CA ASN A 85 -5.61 8.99 13.13
C ASN A 85 -4.62 8.00 12.51
N PHE A 86 -4.93 6.70 12.51
CA PHE A 86 -3.98 5.68 12.10
C PHE A 86 -3.77 5.68 10.59
N ILE A 87 -4.82 5.50 9.79
CA ILE A 87 -4.68 5.45 8.32
C ILE A 87 -4.14 6.79 7.79
N ALA A 88 -4.64 7.91 8.30
CA ALA A 88 -4.12 9.22 7.94
C ALA A 88 -2.63 9.36 8.25
N SER A 89 -2.15 8.89 9.42
CA SER A 89 -0.73 8.94 9.77
C SER A 89 0.13 8.07 8.85
N GLU A 90 -0.35 6.89 8.46
CA GLU A 90 0.36 6.00 7.54
C GLU A 90 0.48 6.65 6.16
N ILE A 91 -0.61 7.21 5.62
CA ILE A 91 -0.60 7.93 4.34
C ILE A 91 0.35 9.13 4.40
N ASN A 92 0.33 9.90 5.49
CA ASN A 92 1.22 11.06 5.66
C ASN A 92 2.70 10.64 5.72
N ALA A 93 3.02 9.49 6.32
CA ALA A 93 4.39 8.99 6.40
C ALA A 93 4.95 8.53 5.04
N ILE A 94 4.07 8.03 4.16
CA ILE A 94 4.40 7.62 2.78
C ILE A 94 4.56 8.85 1.88
N ASN A 95 3.73 9.88 2.06
CA ASN A 95 3.70 11.06 1.21
C ASN A 95 4.90 11.97 1.50
N ARG A 96 6.02 11.72 0.80
CA ARG A 96 7.27 12.48 0.91
C ARG A 96 7.48 13.37 -0.32
N PRO A 97 8.15 14.53 -0.18
CA PRO A 97 8.64 15.28 -1.33
C PRO A 97 9.47 14.37 -2.24
N ASP A 98 9.22 14.44 -3.55
CA ASP A 98 9.87 13.62 -4.58
C ASP A 98 9.69 12.09 -4.43
N GLY A 99 8.73 11.66 -3.60
CA GLY A 99 8.31 10.26 -3.47
C GLY A 99 7.38 9.80 -4.59
N PRO A 100 7.10 8.49 -4.69
CA PRO A 100 6.10 7.97 -5.62
C PRO A 100 4.72 8.54 -5.30
N LEU A 101 3.85 8.59 -6.31
CA LEU A 101 2.43 8.86 -6.05
C LEU A 101 1.86 7.74 -5.16
N THR A 102 0.93 8.09 -4.29
CA THR A 102 0.22 7.13 -3.43
C THR A 102 -1.23 7.02 -3.86
N PHE A 103 -1.72 5.79 -3.93
CA PHE A 103 -3.11 5.45 -4.22
C PHE A 103 -3.62 4.50 -3.12
N VAL A 104 -4.84 4.70 -2.66
CA VAL A 104 -5.53 3.75 -1.77
C VAL A 104 -6.51 2.97 -2.63
N GLY A 105 -6.08 1.82 -3.15
CA GLY A 105 -6.85 1.05 -4.13
C GLY A 105 -7.92 0.15 -3.54
N VAL A 106 -7.75 -0.27 -2.28
CA VAL A 106 -8.76 -1.05 -1.56
C VAL A 106 -8.92 -0.55 -0.14
N ASN A 107 -10.17 -0.32 0.23
CA ASN A 107 -10.58 -0.08 1.60
C ASN A 107 -11.83 -0.92 1.92
N GLY A 108 -12.00 -1.26 3.20
CA GLY A 108 -13.16 -2.03 3.65
C GLY A 108 -13.51 -1.70 5.10
N TRP A 109 -14.81 -1.60 5.37
CA TRP A 109 -15.39 -1.35 6.69
C TRP A 109 -16.72 -2.09 6.79
N LEU A 110 -17.00 -2.72 7.93
CA LEU A 110 -18.33 -3.24 8.22
C LEU A 110 -19.16 -2.17 8.94
N SER A 111 -20.24 -1.73 8.30
CA SER A 111 -21.28 -0.92 8.93
C SER A 111 -22.30 -1.87 9.56
N GLY A 112 -22.18 -2.13 10.87
CA GLY A 112 -23.26 -2.76 11.64
C GLY A 112 -22.84 -3.85 12.62
N ARG A 113 -22.91 -3.52 13.92
CA ARG A 113 -23.75 -4.24 14.88
C ARG A 113 -24.53 -3.23 15.70
#